data_AF-A0A836XDJ0-F1
#
_entry.id   AF-A0A836XDJ0-F1
#
_cell.length_a   1.000
_cell.length_b   1.000
_cell.length_c   1.000
_cell.angle_alpha   90.00
_cell.angle_beta   90.00
_cell.angle_gamma   90.00
#
_symmetry.space_group_name_H-M   'P 1'
#
loop_
_entity.id
_entity.type
_entity.pdbx_description
1 polymer ?
#
loop_
_entity_poly.entity_id
_entity_poly.type
_entity_poly.pdbx_seq_one_letter_code
_entity_poly.pdbx_strand_id
1 'polypeptide(L)'
;EKKAAIRALREAFEISAERKLEALSDEERADYDQRLATIDTAWPAANVSDLVDHIDYAVHLIGIDHVGISSDFDGGGGIEGWFDASETPNVTTELVRRGYNEEQIRKLWGGNLLRVWRETERVAAQLQRLAE
;
A
#
# COMPACT_ATOMS: atom_id res chain seq x y z
N GLU A 1 -2.34 5.37 17.22
CA GLU A 1 -3.64 5.56 17.87
C GLU A 1 -4.66 4.50 17.46
N LYS A 2 -5.07 4.40 16.18
CA LYS A 2 -5.99 3.33 15.68
C LYS A 2 -5.61 1.91 16.15
N LYS A 3 -4.34 1.51 16.00
CA LYS A 3 -3.84 0.19 16.46
C LYS A 3 -4.03 -0.04 17.97
N ALA A 4 -3.92 1.00 18.79
CA ALA A 4 -4.14 0.89 20.23
C ALA A 4 -5.64 0.77 20.53
N ALA A 5 -6.49 1.52 19.83
CA ALA A 5 -7.95 1.39 19.95
C ALA A 5 -8.45 -0.01 19.54
N ILE A 6 -7.96 -0.56 18.42
CA ILE A 6 -8.28 -1.94 18.00
C ILE A 6 -7.78 -2.96 19.02
N ARG A 7 -6.60 -2.75 19.61
CA ARG A 7 -6.08 -3.65 20.66
C ARG A 7 -6.97 -3.63 21.89
N ALA A 8 -7.34 -2.45 22.38
CA ALA A 8 -8.24 -2.30 23.53
C ALA A 8 -9.63 -2.90 23.24
N LEU A 9 -10.12 -2.79 22.00
CA LEU A 9 -11.36 -3.45 21.57
C LEU A 9 -11.23 -4.98 21.67
N ARG A 10 -10.14 -5.56 21.13
CA ARG A 10 -9.89 -7.00 21.21
C ARG A 10 -9.80 -7.50 22.65
N GLU A 11 -9.12 -6.75 23.52
CA GLU A 11 -9.04 -7.04 24.96
C GLU A 11 -10.42 -7.02 25.63
N ALA A 12 -11.28 -6.06 25.29
CA ALA A 12 -12.64 -5.97 25.84
C ALA A 12 -13.56 -7.16 25.47
N PHE A 13 -13.25 -7.86 24.38
CA PHE A 13 -13.94 -9.08 23.96
C PHE A 13 -13.14 -10.35 24.27
N GLU A 14 -12.08 -10.23 25.07
CA GLU A 14 -11.17 -11.33 25.44
C GLU A 14 -10.57 -12.08 24.22
N ILE A 15 -10.47 -11.40 23.07
CA ILE A 15 -9.89 -11.96 21.85
C ILE A 15 -8.38 -12.06 22.05
N SER A 16 -7.90 -13.29 22.07
CA SER A 16 -6.54 -13.67 22.44
C SER A 16 -6.01 -14.75 21.49
N ALA A 17 -4.86 -15.35 21.82
CA ALA A 17 -4.36 -16.50 21.06
C ALA A 17 -5.28 -17.72 21.25
N GLU A 18 -5.93 -17.83 22.41
CA GLU A 18 -6.79 -18.93 22.84
C GLU A 18 -8.25 -18.75 22.40
N ARG A 19 -8.76 -17.51 22.40
CA ARG A 19 -10.12 -17.17 21.96
C ARG A 19 -10.08 -16.32 20.70
N LYS A 20 -10.48 -16.89 19.57
CA LYS A 20 -10.52 -16.19 18.28
C LYS A 20 -11.85 -15.46 18.07
N LEU A 21 -11.86 -14.52 17.13
CA LEU A 21 -13.05 -13.73 16.75
C LEU A 21 -14.22 -14.62 16.29
N GLU A 22 -13.92 -15.75 15.65
CA GLU A 22 -14.93 -16.69 15.16
C GLU A 22 -15.69 -17.38 16.29
N ALA A 23 -15.15 -17.38 17.52
CA ALA A 23 -15.76 -17.97 18.71
C ALA A 23 -16.72 -17.02 19.44
N LEU A 24 -16.86 -15.76 18.99
CA LEU A 24 -17.89 -14.85 19.50
C LEU A 24 -19.29 -15.36 19.13
N SER A 25 -20.23 -15.19 20.05
CA SER A 25 -21.67 -15.32 19.75
C SER A 25 -22.11 -14.25 18.73
N ASP A 26 -23.27 -14.44 18.12
CA ASP A 26 -23.79 -13.48 17.14
C ASP A 26 -24.02 -12.09 17.75
N GLU A 27 -24.44 -12.02 19.01
CA GLU A 27 -24.62 -10.76 19.75
C GLU A 27 -23.29 -10.06 20.04
N GLU A 28 -22.29 -10.80 20.53
CA GLU A 28 -20.94 -10.25 20.74
C GLU A 28 -20.29 -9.80 19.43
N ARG A 29 -20.49 -10.57 18.34
CA ARG A 29 -19.96 -10.20 17.03
C ARG A 29 -20.60 -8.90 16.51
N ALA A 30 -21.91 -8.74 16.68
CA ALA A 30 -22.60 -7.52 16.30
C ALA A 30 -22.08 -6.29 17.09
N ASP A 31 -21.88 -6.40 18.41
CA ASP A 31 -21.29 -5.31 19.21
C ASP A 31 -19.83 -5.03 18.81
N TYR A 32 -19.04 -6.08 18.56
CA TYR A 32 -17.65 -5.95 18.11
C TYR A 32 -17.57 -5.18 16.78
N ASP A 33 -18.39 -5.57 15.80
CA ASP A 33 -18.42 -4.96 14.47
C ASP A 33 -18.87 -3.49 14.55
N GLN A 34 -19.89 -3.18 15.36
CA GLN A 34 -20.35 -1.80 15.58
C GLN A 34 -19.25 -0.92 16.20
N ARG A 35 -18.53 -1.45 17.20
CA ARG A 35 -17.44 -0.72 17.85
C ARG A 35 -16.22 -0.59 16.94
N LEU A 36 -15.93 -1.59 16.12
CA LEU A 36 -14.88 -1.52 15.11
C LEU A 36 -15.21 -0.45 14.04
N ALA A 37 -16.44 -0.40 13.55
CA ALA A 37 -16.90 0.63 12.62
C ALA A 37 -16.78 2.05 13.21
N THR A 38 -17.03 2.20 14.52
CA THR A 38 -16.82 3.48 15.22
C THR A 38 -15.35 3.87 15.25
N ILE A 39 -14.44 2.92 15.49
CA ILE A 39 -12.99 3.15 15.39
C ILE A 39 -12.60 3.52 13.95
N ASP A 40 -13.11 2.81 12.95
CA ASP A 40 -12.80 3.09 11.55
C ASP A 40 -13.27 4.48 11.09
N THR A 41 -14.38 4.98 11.63
CA THR A 41 -14.85 6.35 11.37
C THR A 41 -13.86 7.41 11.89
N ALA A 42 -13.21 7.15 13.02
CA ALA A 42 -12.23 8.08 13.59
C ALA A 42 -10.86 8.04 12.87
N TRP A 43 -10.56 6.94 12.17
CA TRP A 43 -9.34 6.77 11.37
C TRP A 43 -9.70 6.09 10.04
N PRO A 44 -10.20 6.87 9.06
CA PRO A 44 -10.65 6.33 7.78
C PRO A 44 -9.52 5.56 7.07
N ALA A 45 -9.92 4.65 6.19
CA ALA A 45 -8.98 3.94 5.33
C ALA A 45 -8.24 4.94 4.42
N ALA A 46 -7.00 4.60 4.05
CA ALA A 46 -6.29 5.36 3.04
C ALA A 46 -6.98 5.18 1.67
N ASN A 47 -6.89 6.19 0.83
CA ASN A 47 -7.40 6.19 -0.54
C ASN A 47 -6.29 6.54 -1.55
N VAL A 48 -6.64 6.51 -2.85
CA VAL A 48 -5.70 6.84 -3.94
C VAL A 48 -5.04 8.21 -3.78
N SER A 49 -5.73 9.23 -3.25
CA SER A 49 -5.12 10.53 -3.00
C SER A 49 -4.00 10.45 -1.97
N ASP A 50 -4.21 9.70 -0.87
CA ASP A 50 -3.17 9.51 0.16
C ASP A 50 -1.94 8.77 -0.42
N LEU A 51 -2.16 7.77 -1.29
CA LEU A 51 -1.06 7.11 -2.00
C LEU A 51 -0.27 8.10 -2.86
N VAL A 52 -0.96 8.96 -3.62
CA VAL A 52 -0.27 9.91 -4.49
C VAL A 52 0.40 11.04 -3.68
N ASP A 53 -0.09 11.39 -2.49
CA ASP A 53 0.65 12.26 -1.54
C ASP A 53 2.00 11.64 -1.17
N HIS A 54 2.03 10.33 -0.92
CA HIS A 54 3.28 9.61 -0.65
C HIS A 54 4.20 9.55 -1.87
N ILE A 55 3.66 9.40 -3.08
CA ILE A 55 4.44 9.47 -4.33
C ILE A 55 5.06 10.86 -4.47
N ASP A 56 4.27 11.93 -4.29
CA ASP A 56 4.74 13.32 -4.37
C ASP A 56 5.87 13.58 -3.38
N TYR A 57 5.68 13.16 -2.12
CA TYR A 57 6.71 13.30 -1.10
C TYR A 57 8.01 12.57 -1.47
N ALA A 58 7.91 11.33 -1.96
CA ALA A 58 9.07 10.56 -2.39
C ALA A 58 9.76 11.22 -3.61
N VAL A 59 8.99 11.64 -4.62
CA VAL A 59 9.52 12.33 -5.79
C VAL A 59 10.21 13.64 -5.40
N HIS A 60 9.65 14.40 -4.46
CA HIS A 60 10.27 15.61 -3.94
C HIS A 60 11.59 15.33 -3.19
N LEU A 61 11.62 14.26 -2.39
CA LEU A 61 12.75 13.93 -1.53
C LEU A 61 13.93 13.31 -2.30
N ILE A 62 13.66 12.38 -3.22
CA ILE A 62 14.69 11.56 -3.88
C ILE A 62 14.69 11.68 -5.42
N GLY A 63 13.78 12.44 -6.01
CA GLY A 63 13.70 12.67 -7.45
C GLY A 63 12.90 11.60 -8.21
N ILE A 64 12.28 12.02 -9.33
CA ILE A 64 11.38 11.18 -10.13
C ILE A 64 12.02 9.91 -10.68
N ASP A 65 13.34 9.88 -10.90
CA ASP A 65 14.05 8.72 -11.47
C ASP A 65 14.28 7.59 -10.44
N HIS A 66 13.84 7.78 -9.20
CA HIS A 66 14.09 6.90 -8.06
C HIS A 66 12.83 6.36 -7.40
N VAL A 67 11.64 6.64 -7.96
CA VAL A 67 10.35 6.21 -7.39
C VAL A 67 9.67 5.22 -8.33
N GLY A 68 9.03 4.19 -7.77
CA GLY A 68 8.19 3.23 -8.48
C GLY A 68 6.89 3.00 -7.71
N ILE A 69 5.95 2.28 -8.32
CA ILE A 69 4.63 1.98 -7.75
C ILE A 69 4.47 0.47 -7.57
N SER A 70 3.92 0.06 -6.43
CA SER A 70 3.51 -1.32 -6.15
C SER A 70 2.25 -1.31 -5.29
N SER A 71 1.36 -2.28 -5.49
CA SER A 71 0.09 -2.38 -4.77
C SER A 71 0.15 -3.23 -3.50
N ASP A 72 1.05 -4.21 -3.46
CA ASP A 72 1.03 -5.32 -2.49
C ASP A 72 -0.32 -6.08 -2.48
N PHE A 73 -0.95 -6.19 -3.65
CA PHE A 73 -2.15 -7.03 -3.83
C PHE A 73 -1.85 -8.48 -3.43
N ASP A 74 -2.85 -9.14 -2.83
CA ASP A 74 -2.76 -10.47 -2.21
C ASP A 74 -1.77 -10.58 -1.03
N GLY A 75 -1.02 -9.52 -0.72
CA GLY A 75 -0.09 -9.40 0.42
C GLY A 75 -0.66 -8.61 1.61
N GLY A 76 -1.88 -8.09 1.50
CA GLY A 76 -2.51 -7.21 2.49
C GLY A 76 -2.53 -5.73 2.10
N GLY A 77 -2.07 -5.41 0.89
CA GLY A 77 -2.28 -4.11 0.27
C GLY A 77 -3.72 -3.88 -0.22
N GLY A 78 -3.90 -2.82 -0.99
CA GLY A 78 -5.21 -2.31 -1.40
C GLY A 78 -5.65 -1.12 -0.55
N ILE A 79 -6.18 -0.10 -1.24
CA ILE A 79 -6.68 1.15 -0.66
C ILE A 79 -8.01 1.51 -1.32
N GLU A 80 -8.76 2.44 -0.76
CA GLU A 80 -9.99 2.92 -1.38
C GLU A 80 -9.69 3.53 -2.77
N GLY A 81 -10.33 2.98 -3.80
CA GLY A 81 -10.11 3.35 -5.19
C GLY A 81 -8.92 2.65 -5.88
N TRP A 82 -8.20 1.76 -5.20
CA TRP A 82 -7.25 0.84 -5.81
C TRP A 82 -7.18 -0.47 -5.02
N PHE A 83 -8.31 -1.18 -4.96
CA PHE A 83 -8.48 -2.42 -4.21
C PHE A 83 -7.90 -3.63 -4.95
N ASP A 84 -7.95 -3.62 -6.28
CA ASP A 84 -7.39 -4.67 -7.12
C ASP A 84 -6.81 -4.12 -8.45
N ALA A 85 -6.25 -5.02 -9.26
CA ALA A 85 -5.57 -4.67 -10.49
C ALA A 85 -6.48 -3.96 -11.53
N SER A 86 -7.80 -4.21 -11.50
CA SER A 86 -8.74 -3.56 -12.42
C SER A 86 -8.89 -2.06 -12.15
N GLU A 87 -8.61 -1.62 -10.93
CA GLU A 87 -8.70 -0.22 -10.49
C GLU A 87 -7.40 0.57 -10.68
N THR A 88 -6.33 -0.05 -11.20
CA THR A 88 -5.04 0.60 -11.50
C THR A 88 -5.14 1.91 -12.31
N PRO A 89 -6.10 2.07 -13.25
CA PRO A 89 -6.32 3.36 -13.91
C PRO A 89 -6.62 4.53 -12.96
N ASN A 90 -7.16 4.29 -11.76
CA ASN A 90 -7.46 5.34 -10.79
C ASN A 90 -6.19 6.02 -10.27
N VAL A 91 -5.12 5.26 -10.02
CA VAL A 91 -3.81 5.81 -9.62
C VAL A 91 -3.23 6.69 -10.72
N THR A 92 -3.32 6.23 -11.97
CA THR A 92 -2.86 7.03 -13.13
C THR A 92 -3.69 8.30 -13.29
N THR A 93 -5.00 8.21 -13.09
CA THR A 93 -5.91 9.36 -13.15
C THR A 93 -5.55 10.41 -12.10
N GLU A 94 -5.26 9.99 -10.88
CA GLU A 94 -4.83 10.91 -9.81
C GLU A 94 -3.47 11.54 -10.13
N LEU A 95 -2.48 10.77 -10.62
CA LEU A 95 -1.20 11.33 -11.07
C LEU A 95 -1.38 12.40 -12.16
N VAL A 96 -2.24 12.14 -13.15
CA VAL A 96 -2.58 13.14 -14.19
C VAL A 96 -3.22 14.38 -13.57
N ARG A 97 -4.16 14.20 -12.62
CA ARG A 97 -4.81 15.31 -11.91
C ARG A 97 -3.80 16.19 -11.17
N ARG A 98 -2.71 15.60 -10.66
CA ARG A 98 -1.62 16.31 -9.97
C ARG A 98 -0.55 16.89 -10.89
N GLY A 99 -0.71 16.73 -12.21
CA GLY A 99 0.15 17.36 -13.21
C GLY A 99 1.39 16.55 -13.59
N TYR A 100 1.46 15.26 -13.25
CA TYR A 100 2.49 14.39 -13.82
C TYR A 100 2.27 14.24 -15.33
N ASN A 101 3.33 14.45 -16.10
CA ASN A 101 3.30 14.23 -17.53
C ASN A 101 3.49 12.74 -17.88
N GLU A 102 3.24 12.39 -19.14
CA GLU A 102 3.32 11.02 -19.63
C GLU A 102 4.70 10.37 -19.40
N GLU A 103 5.80 11.11 -19.55
CA GLU A 103 7.15 10.60 -19.32
C GLU A 103 7.35 10.24 -17.84
N GLN A 104 6.93 11.11 -16.93
CA GLN A 104 7.04 10.88 -15.50
C GLN A 104 6.17 9.69 -15.06
N ILE A 105 4.94 9.59 -15.58
CA ILE A 105 4.04 8.45 -15.31
C ILE A 105 4.66 7.14 -15.81
N ARG A 106 5.28 7.14 -17.00
CA ARG A 106 5.99 5.98 -17.56
C ARG A 106 7.17 5.56 -16.69
N LYS A 107 7.90 6.52 -16.10
CA LYS A 107 8.99 6.24 -15.15
C LYS A 107 8.45 5.54 -13.90
N LEU A 108 7.39 6.09 -13.29
CA LEU A 108 6.75 5.53 -12.10
C LEU A 108 6.21 4.11 -12.32
N TRP A 109 5.55 3.86 -13.46
CA TRP A 109 4.96 2.56 -13.80
C TRP A 109 5.93 1.48 -14.26
N GLY A 110 7.24 1.76 -14.27
CA GLY A 110 8.23 0.72 -14.52
C GLY A 110 9.48 1.18 -15.25
N GLY A 111 9.49 2.38 -15.86
CA GLY A 111 10.70 2.91 -16.49
C GLY A 111 11.90 2.94 -15.54
N ASN A 112 11.69 3.34 -14.30
CA ASN A 112 12.72 3.37 -13.26
C ASN A 112 13.14 1.97 -12.83
N LEU A 113 12.19 1.06 -12.63
CA LEU A 113 12.46 -0.34 -12.29
C LEU A 113 13.33 -1.00 -13.37
N LEU A 114 12.94 -0.85 -14.64
CA LEU A 114 13.64 -1.45 -15.77
C LEU A 114 15.04 -0.84 -15.95
N ARG A 115 15.24 0.45 -15.64
CA ARG A 115 16.57 1.06 -15.60
C ARG A 115 17.46 0.38 -14.58
N VAL A 116 16.97 0.19 -13.35
CA VAL A 116 17.73 -0.47 -12.27
C VAL A 116 18.00 -1.93 -12.60
N TRP A 117 17.00 -2.65 -13.10
CA TRP A 117 17.13 -4.06 -13.46
C TRP A 117 18.25 -4.27 -14.49
N ARG A 118 18.24 -3.54 -15.61
CA ARG A 118 19.30 -3.65 -16.63
C ARG A 118 20.69 -3.37 -16.06
N GLU A 119 20.77 -2.47 -15.09
CA GLU A 119 22.05 -2.10 -14.50
C GLU A 119 22.57 -3.21 -13.56
N THR A 120 21.66 -3.83 -12.81
CA THR A 120 21.95 -5.06 -12.04
C THR A 120 22.46 -6.18 -12.94
N GLU A 121 21.81 -6.42 -14.08
CA GLU A 121 22.23 -7.44 -15.06
C GLU A 121 23.62 -7.15 -15.63
N ARG A 122 23.91 -5.88 -15.99
CA ARG A 122 25.22 -5.48 -16.51
C ARG A 122 26.33 -5.75 -15.50
N VAL A 123 26.12 -5.38 -14.23
CA VAL A 123 27.11 -5.60 -13.16
C VAL A 123 27.31 -7.10 -12.91
N ALA A 124 26.22 -7.88 -12.86
CA ALA A 124 26.32 -9.33 -12.71
C ALA A 124 27.17 -9.96 -13.82
N ALA A 125 26.94 -9.59 -15.08
CA ALA A 125 27.71 -10.10 -16.21
C ALA A 125 29.19 -9.67 -16.18
N GLN A 126 29.51 -8.48 -15.67
CA GLN A 126 30.89 -8.03 -15.49
C GLN A 126 31.62 -8.86 -14.44
N LEU A 127 30.98 -9.14 -13.31
CA LEU A 127 31.57 -9.93 -12.23
C LEU A 127 31.80 -11.37 -12.65
N GLN A 128 30.88 -11.95 -13.42
CA GLN A 128 31.06 -13.30 -13.98
C GLN A 128 32.29 -13.38 -14.89
N ARG A 129 32.48 -12.43 -15.80
CA ARG A 129 33.65 -12.39 -16.69
C ARG A 129 34.98 -12.17 -15.97
N LEU A 130 34.97 -11.49 -14.82
CA LEU A 130 36.18 -11.28 -14.01
C LEU A 130 36.56 -12.52 -13.20
N ALA A 131 35.64 -13.47 -13.03
CA ALA A 131 35.85 -14.71 -12.30
C ALA A 131 36.36 -15.86 -13.20
N GLU A 132 36.37 -15.65 -14.52
CA GLU A 132 36.95 -16.54 -15.55
C GLU A 132 38.41 -16.18 -15.82
#